data_AF-A0A927F3M8-F1
#
_entry.id   AF-A0A927F3M8-F1
#
_cell.length_a   1.000
_cell.length_b   1.000
_cell.length_c   1.000
_cell.angle_alpha   90.00
_cell.angle_beta   90.00
_cell.angle_gamma   90.00
#
_symmetry.space_group_name_H-M   'P 1'
#
loop_
_entity.id
_entity.type
_entity.pdbx_description
1 polymer ?
#
loop_
_entity_poly.entity_id
_entity_poly.type
_entity_poly.pdbx_seq_one_letter_code
_entity_poly.pdbx_strand_id
1 'polypeptide(L)'
;VRLDALRMWAVSGGDECVPVLVGRLGEDSSELVRAGIAWTLAFGWHSDLEAIAALSAAVDAEESTQVRQAVNAALKAVEALREHFGQE
;
A
#
# COMPACT_ATOMS: atom_id res chain seq x y z
N VAL A 1 -2.19 -5.00 16.39
CA VAL A 1 -0.79 -4.80 16.88
C VAL A 1 0.21 -4.70 15.73
N ARG A 2 0.47 -5.75 14.92
CA ARG A 2 1.51 -5.66 13.86
C ARG A 2 1.21 -4.62 12.78
N LEU A 3 -0.03 -4.59 12.25
CA LEU A 3 -0.43 -3.57 11.28
C LEU A 3 -0.38 -2.15 11.88
N ASP A 4 -0.86 -1.99 13.11
CA ASP A 4 -0.87 -0.68 13.77
C ASP A 4 0.54 -0.16 14.02
N ALA A 5 1.48 -1.04 14.39
CA ALA A 5 2.89 -0.67 14.53
C ALA A 5 3.50 -0.24 13.19
N LEU A 6 3.21 -0.95 12.09
CA LEU A 6 3.65 -0.57 10.75
C LEU A 6 3.08 0.79 10.33
N ARG A 7 1.81 1.07 10.65
CA ARG A 7 1.18 2.37 10.40
C ARG A 7 1.79 3.49 11.23
N MET A 8 2.07 3.24 12.51
CA MET A 8 2.73 4.21 13.37
C MET A 8 4.13 4.54 12.85
N TRP A 9 4.90 3.53 12.43
CA TRP A 9 6.20 3.78 11.83
C TRP A 9 6.10 4.50 10.49
N ALA A 10 5.11 4.17 9.65
CA ALA A 10 4.87 4.88 8.40
C ALA A 10 4.67 6.40 8.60
N VAL A 11 3.96 6.78 9.66
CA VAL A 11 3.74 8.20 10.01
C VAL A 11 5.02 8.90 10.48
N SER A 12 5.90 8.20 11.21
CA SER A 12 7.09 8.84 11.83
C SER A 12 8.41 8.63 11.08
N GLY A 13 8.53 7.56 10.30
CA GLY A 13 9.74 7.17 9.56
C GLY A 13 9.81 7.73 8.14
N GLY A 14 8.67 8.11 7.55
CA GLY A 14 8.65 8.62 6.17
C GLY A 14 9.13 7.56 5.17
N ASP A 15 9.82 7.99 4.11
CA ASP A 15 10.12 7.15 2.94
C ASP A 15 10.98 5.90 3.26
N GLU A 16 11.74 5.91 4.36
CA GLU A 16 12.57 4.76 4.76
C GLU A 16 11.74 3.50 5.04
N CYS A 17 10.45 3.66 5.35
CA CYS A 17 9.58 2.52 5.64
C CYS A 17 9.05 1.84 4.38
N VAL A 18 9.06 2.53 3.22
CA VAL A 18 8.42 2.04 1.97
C VAL A 18 8.91 0.65 1.59
N PRO A 19 10.22 0.34 1.54
CA PRO A 19 10.68 -1.01 1.18
C PRO A 19 10.18 -2.09 2.13
N VAL A 20 10.05 -1.77 3.43
CA VAL A 20 9.52 -2.71 4.41
C VAL A 20 8.01 -2.90 4.23
N LEU A 21 7.26 -1.84 3.98
CA LEU A 21 5.83 -1.93 3.69
C LEU A 21 5.60 -2.74 2.40
N VAL A 22 6.38 -2.50 1.34
CA VAL A 22 6.33 -3.28 0.09
C VAL A 22 6.59 -4.76 0.34
N GLY A 23 7.61 -5.11 1.12
CA GLY A 23 7.85 -6.51 1.52
C GLY A 23 6.65 -7.12 2.27
N ARG A 24 6.01 -6.35 3.16
CA ARG A 24 4.80 -6.78 3.88
C ARG A 24 3.56 -6.88 3.00
N LEU A 25 3.48 -6.13 1.90
CA LEU A 25 2.38 -6.26 0.95
C LEU A 25 2.40 -7.63 0.26
N GLY A 26 3.59 -8.15 -0.09
CA GLY A 26 3.71 -9.40 -0.84
C GLY A 26 3.83 -10.66 0.02
N GLU A 27 4.56 -10.60 1.13
CA GLU A 27 5.00 -11.82 1.85
C GLU A 27 4.36 -12.00 3.22
N ASP A 28 3.57 -11.03 3.67
CA ASP A 28 3.02 -11.09 5.02
C ASP A 28 1.95 -12.18 5.14
N SER A 29 2.11 -13.08 6.11
CA SER A 29 1.19 -14.21 6.35
C SER A 29 -0.23 -13.79 6.70
N SER A 30 -0.48 -12.54 7.10
CA SER A 30 -1.79 -12.05 7.47
C SER A 30 -2.41 -11.24 6.33
N GLU A 31 -3.55 -11.71 5.83
CA GLU A 31 -4.36 -10.98 4.85
C GLU A 31 -4.75 -9.58 5.32
N LEU A 32 -5.07 -9.42 6.61
CA LEU A 32 -5.38 -8.12 7.21
C LEU A 32 -4.19 -7.16 7.10
N VAL A 33 -2.97 -7.66 7.28
CA VAL A 33 -1.76 -6.84 7.14
C VAL A 33 -1.55 -6.47 5.68
N ARG A 34 -1.57 -7.43 4.75
CA ARG A 34 -1.40 -7.14 3.31
C ARG A 34 -2.41 -6.11 2.81
N ALA A 35 -3.70 -6.32 3.11
CA ALA A 35 -4.76 -5.39 2.76
C ALA A 35 -4.60 -4.02 3.45
N GLY A 36 -4.21 -4.01 4.73
CA GLY A 36 -3.97 -2.78 5.47
C GLY A 36 -2.79 -1.97 4.95
N ILE A 37 -1.73 -2.65 4.52
CA ILE A 37 -0.53 -2.07 3.91
C ILE A 37 -0.84 -1.49 2.54
N ALA A 38 -1.69 -2.15 1.74
CA ALA A 38 -2.10 -1.60 0.46
C ALA A 38 -2.68 -0.18 0.62
N TRP A 39 -3.57 0.00 1.60
CA TRP A 39 -4.12 1.32 1.93
C TRP A 39 -3.08 2.29 2.50
N THR A 40 -2.16 1.82 3.34
CA THR A 40 -1.09 2.67 3.88
C THR A 40 -0.18 3.21 2.78
N LEU A 41 0.21 2.37 1.81
CA LEU A 41 0.98 2.79 0.64
C LEU A 41 0.20 3.78 -0.22
N ALA A 42 -1.09 3.51 -0.47
CA ALA A 42 -1.91 4.39 -1.29
C ALA A 42 -2.06 5.79 -0.70
N PHE A 43 -2.26 5.94 0.61
CA PHE A 43 -2.43 7.26 1.22
C PHE A 43 -1.12 7.98 1.52
N GLY A 44 -0.08 7.24 1.95
CA GLY A 44 1.19 7.85 2.33
C GLY A 44 2.12 8.16 1.15
N TRP A 45 1.99 7.39 0.06
CA TRP A 45 2.95 7.38 -1.04
C TRP A 45 2.27 7.28 -2.41
N HIS A 46 1.14 7.97 -2.60
CA HIS A 46 0.41 7.98 -3.87
C HIS A 46 1.23 8.50 -5.07
N SER A 47 2.34 9.20 -4.85
CA SER A 47 3.23 9.68 -5.91
C SER A 47 4.55 8.92 -6.02
N ASP A 48 4.79 7.94 -5.14
CA ASP A 48 6.02 7.14 -5.14
C ASP A 48 5.91 5.98 -6.14
N LEU A 49 6.90 5.86 -7.03
CA LEU A 49 6.87 4.86 -8.10
C LEU A 49 7.05 3.43 -7.60
N GLU A 50 7.80 3.21 -6.51
CA GLU A 50 8.02 1.89 -5.92
C GLU A 50 6.72 1.38 -5.28
N ALA A 51 6.03 2.23 -4.52
CA ALA A 51 4.74 1.93 -3.91
C ALA A 51 3.67 1.59 -4.96
N ILE A 52 3.60 2.36 -6.04
CA ILE A 52 2.64 2.14 -7.14
C ILE A 52 2.93 0.83 -7.87
N ALA A 53 4.21 0.57 -8.18
CA ALA A 53 4.61 -0.67 -8.83
C ALA A 53 4.29 -1.89 -7.96
N ALA A 54 4.53 -1.81 -6.65
CA ALA A 54 4.20 -2.87 -5.71
C ALA A 54 2.70 -3.15 -5.62
N LEU A 55 1.87 -2.11 -5.52
CA LEU A 55 0.41 -2.24 -5.55
C LEU A 55 -0.08 -2.88 -6.86
N SER A 56 0.48 -2.48 -7.99
CA SER A 56 0.12 -3.02 -9.30
C SER A 56 0.48 -4.50 -9.40
N ALA A 57 1.68 -4.89 -8.99
CA ALA A 57 2.11 -6.29 -8.98
C ALA A 57 1.25 -7.16 -8.05
N ALA A 58 0.83 -6.61 -6.90
CA ALA A 58 0.00 -7.32 -5.94
C ALA A 58 -1.43 -7.60 -6.45
N VAL A 59 -1.97 -6.82 -7.40
CA VAL A 59 -3.28 -7.11 -8.02
C VAL A 59 -3.28 -8.47 -8.72
N ASP A 60 -2.20 -8.77 -9.42
CA ASP A 60 -2.06 -9.98 -10.24
C ASP A 60 -1.59 -11.19 -9.44
N ALA A 61 -0.70 -10.98 -8.46
CA ALA A 61 -0.05 -12.05 -7.72
C ALA A 61 -0.80 -12.51 -6.46
N GLU A 62 -1.67 -11.68 -5.88
CA GLU A 62 -2.37 -12.02 -4.64
C GLU A 62 -3.31 -13.21 -4.86
N GLU A 63 -3.41 -14.14 -3.91
CA GLU A 63 -4.31 -15.29 -4.04
C GLU A 63 -5.67 -15.01 -3.39
N SER A 64 -5.67 -14.30 -2.25
CA SER A 64 -6.89 -13.94 -1.53
C SER A 64 -7.71 -12.92 -2.31
N THR A 65 -8.96 -13.29 -2.63
CA THR A 65 -9.91 -12.38 -3.26
C THR A 65 -10.17 -11.14 -2.41
N GLN A 66 -10.18 -11.28 -1.07
CA GLN A 66 -10.38 -10.14 -0.17
C GLN A 66 -9.21 -9.15 -0.27
N VAL A 67 -7.98 -9.66 -0.24
CA VAL A 67 -6.80 -8.80 -0.32
C VAL A 67 -6.68 -8.17 -1.70
N ARG A 68 -6.90 -8.94 -2.78
CA ARG A 68 -6.92 -8.41 -4.16
C ARG A 68 -7.94 -7.30 -4.34
N GLN A 69 -9.13 -7.41 -3.75
CA GLN A 69 -10.12 -6.33 -3.78
C GLN A 69 -9.62 -5.08 -3.05
N ALA A 70 -8.98 -5.24 -1.89
CA ALA A 70 -8.39 -4.13 -1.16
C ALA A 70 -7.25 -3.45 -1.93
N VAL A 71 -6.36 -4.22 -2.55
CA VAL A 71 -5.26 -3.71 -3.38
C VAL A 71 -5.80 -2.93 -4.59
N ASN A 72 -6.78 -3.48 -5.30
CA ASN A 72 -7.43 -2.77 -6.41
C ASN A 72 -8.09 -1.45 -5.97
N ALA A 73 -8.75 -1.44 -4.81
CA ALA A 73 -9.36 -0.23 -4.27
C ALA A 73 -8.28 0.81 -3.87
N ALA A 74 -7.17 0.36 -3.30
CA ALA A 74 -6.03 1.19 -2.97
C ALA A 74 -5.38 1.81 -4.22
N LEU A 75 -5.23 1.04 -5.30
CA LEU A 75 -4.68 1.54 -6.57
C LEU A 75 -5.59 2.61 -7.20
N LYS A 76 -6.90 2.44 -7.16
CA LYS A 76 -7.85 3.50 -7.58
C LYS A 76 -7.76 4.75 -6.72
N ALA A 77 -7.51 4.58 -5.41
CA ALA A 77 -7.30 5.72 -4.52
C ALA A 77 -6.01 6.46 -4.87
N VAL A 78 -4.93 5.74 -5.22
CA VAL A 78 -3.69 6.36 -5.74
C VAL A 78 -4.00 7.23 -6.95
N GLU A 79 -4.72 6.71 -7.94
CA GLU A 79 -5.10 7.46 -9.15
C GLU A 79 -5.86 8.74 -8.79
N ALA A 80 -6.91 8.63 -7.97
CA ALA A 80 -7.71 9.77 -7.53
C ALA A 80 -6.88 10.80 -6.72
N LEU A 81 -5.99 10.36 -5.85
CA LEU A 81 -5.11 11.24 -5.07
C LEU A 81 -4.11 11.97 -5.97
N ARG A 82 -3.50 11.27 -6.93
CA ARG A 82 -2.58 11.87 -7.91
C ARG A 82 -3.28 12.90 -8.79
N GLU A 83 -4.51 12.61 -9.23
CA GLU A 83 -5.32 13.57 -9.97
C GLU A 83 -5.65 14.80 -9.14
N HIS A 84 -6.00 14.62 -7.86
CA HIS A 84 -6.35 15.72 -6.97
C HIS A 84 -5.15 16.62 -6.64
N PHE A 85 -4.00 16.03 -6.29
CA PHE A 85 -2.80 16.75 -5.86
C PHE A 85 -1.83 17.10 -7.01
N GLY A 86 -2.04 16.56 -8.22
CA GLY A 86 -1.24 16.86 -9.42
C GLY A 86 -1.80 17.97 -10.31
N GLN A 87 -2.90 18.63 -9.89
CA GLN A 87 -3.53 19.76 -10.62
C GLN A 87 -3.00 21.14 -10.20
N GLU A 88 -1.95 21.22 -9.38
CA GLU A 88 -1.24 22.46 -9.02
C GLU A 88 -0.07 22.76 -9.97
#